data_AF-A0A4R1BC38-F1
#
_entry.id   AF-A0A4R1BC38-F1
#
_cell.length_a   1.000
_cell.length_b   1.000
_cell.length_c   1.000
_cell.angle_alpha   90.00
_cell.angle_beta   90.00
_cell.angle_gamma   90.00
#
_symmetry.space_group_name_H-M   'P 1'
#
loop_
_entity.id
_entity.type
_entity.pdbx_description
1 polymer ?
#
loop_
_entity_poly.entity_id
_entity_poly.type
_entity_poly.pdbx_seq_one_letter_code
_entity_poly.pdbx_strand_id
1 'polypeptide(L)'
;MKDALEKTIHEFQDRKIAARNMDGRSKDIPGWGIDADPENDPQYPMKHTNGADHDRFNYEKAPQQPIDMEVLHSIERPGVTRVFGTSTPPAGLSGAVRRYAYKYSEATATHWMTLLLADRIDVIQEKINDLRHGILPNPWIERGWRAEWKHNRTAFVTRMATTALLITAGILLLKRKGRVG
;
A
#
# COMPACT_ATOMS: atom_id res chain seq x y z
N MET A 1 16.66 -19.02 4.86
CA MET A 1 15.96 -19.27 3.57
C MET A 1 14.85 -18.25 3.24
N LYS A 2 14.38 -17.40 4.18
CA LYS A 2 13.49 -16.25 3.86
C LYS A 2 14.23 -15.12 3.12
N ASP A 3 15.45 -14.81 3.53
CA ASP A 3 16.29 -13.75 2.94
C ASP A 3 16.55 -13.87 1.42
N ALA A 4 16.56 -15.09 0.88
CA ALA A 4 16.84 -15.31 -0.54
C ALA A 4 15.65 -14.93 -1.46
N LEU A 5 14.43 -14.83 -0.90
CA LEU A 5 13.21 -14.55 -1.65
C LEU A 5 12.88 -13.05 -1.75
N GLU A 6 13.40 -12.24 -0.83
CA GLU A 6 13.06 -10.82 -0.72
C GLU A 6 13.95 -9.93 -1.59
N LYS A 7 15.14 -10.39 -1.99
CA LYS A 7 16.14 -9.55 -2.70
C LYS A 7 16.36 -9.91 -4.17
N THR A 8 15.99 -11.11 -4.60
CA THR A 8 16.07 -11.51 -6.02
C THR A 8 15.29 -12.81 -6.21
N ILE A 9 14.06 -12.72 -6.75
CA ILE A 9 13.40 -13.91 -7.28
C ILE A 9 14.08 -14.19 -8.61
N HIS A 10 14.94 -15.21 -8.67
CA HIS A 10 15.51 -15.65 -9.94
C HIS A 10 14.38 -16.09 -10.87
N GLU A 11 14.57 -15.87 -12.18
CA GLU A 11 13.63 -16.24 -13.23
C GLU A 11 13.08 -17.66 -12.99
N PHE A 12 11.76 -17.83 -13.11
CA PHE A 12 11.01 -19.09 -12.88
C PHE A 12 10.89 -19.62 -11.43
N GLN A 13 11.45 -18.97 -10.40
CA GLN A 13 11.26 -19.43 -9.01
C GLN A 13 9.81 -19.28 -8.49
N ASP A 14 9.01 -18.37 -9.06
CA ASP A 14 7.58 -18.22 -8.72
C ASP A 14 6.80 -19.53 -8.79
N ARG A 15 7.02 -20.32 -9.85
CA ARG A 15 6.32 -21.59 -10.06
C ARG A 15 6.72 -22.61 -8.99
N LYS A 16 8.00 -22.64 -8.59
CA LYS A 16 8.47 -23.49 -7.49
C LYS A 16 7.85 -23.07 -6.16
N ILE A 17 7.72 -21.77 -5.90
CA ILE A 17 7.11 -21.23 -4.67
C ILE A 17 5.60 -21.55 -4.62
N ALA A 18 4.89 -21.36 -5.72
CA ALA A 18 3.47 -21.69 -5.83
C ALA A 18 3.22 -23.20 -5.69
N ALA A 19 4.04 -24.02 -6.36
CA ALA A 19 3.94 -25.47 -6.31
C ALA A 19 4.30 -26.06 -4.93
N ARG A 20 5.13 -25.36 -4.13
CA ARG A 20 5.69 -25.90 -2.87
C ARG A 20 4.64 -26.41 -1.87
N ASN A 21 3.43 -25.84 -1.90
CA ASN A 21 2.36 -26.14 -0.97
C ASN A 21 1.10 -26.70 -1.69
N MET A 22 1.25 -27.13 -2.95
CA MET A 22 0.12 -27.44 -3.84
C MET A 22 -0.26 -28.93 -3.76
N ASP A 23 0.72 -29.85 -3.73
CA ASP A 23 0.47 -31.31 -3.72
C ASP A 23 -0.22 -31.84 -2.46
N GLY A 24 -0.03 -31.19 -1.31
CA GLY A 24 -0.61 -31.61 -0.03
C GLY A 24 -2.00 -31.03 0.23
N ARG A 25 -2.20 -29.73 -0.02
CA ARG A 25 -3.44 -29.01 0.35
C ARG A 25 -4.54 -29.10 -0.70
N SER A 26 -4.20 -29.31 -1.97
CA SER A 26 -5.18 -29.38 -3.06
C SER A 26 -6.13 -30.57 -2.93
N LYS A 27 -5.62 -31.71 -2.42
CA LYS A 27 -6.40 -32.95 -2.25
C LYS A 27 -7.48 -32.85 -1.17
N ASP A 28 -7.27 -31.97 -0.18
CA ASP A 28 -8.16 -31.81 0.97
C ASP A 28 -9.24 -30.74 0.75
N ILE A 29 -9.18 -29.99 -0.36
CA ILE A 29 -10.13 -28.93 -0.69
C ILE A 29 -11.21 -29.52 -1.63
N PRO A 30 -12.46 -29.70 -1.16
CA PRO A 30 -13.54 -30.16 -2.02
C PRO A 30 -13.74 -29.19 -3.21
N GLY A 31 -13.76 -29.70 -4.43
CA GLY A 31 -13.91 -28.90 -5.65
C GLY A 31 -12.63 -28.21 -6.14
N TRP A 32 -11.46 -28.56 -5.61
CA TRP A 32 -10.20 -28.05 -6.16
C TRP A 32 -10.02 -28.45 -7.63
N GLY A 33 -9.81 -27.46 -8.50
CA GLY A 33 -9.63 -27.68 -9.94
C GLY A 33 -10.93 -27.93 -10.72
N ILE A 34 -12.11 -27.72 -10.11
CA ILE A 34 -13.40 -27.86 -10.80
C ILE A 34 -13.56 -26.87 -11.98
N ASP A 35 -12.94 -25.68 -11.87
CA ASP A 35 -12.91 -24.67 -12.93
C ASP A 35 -11.86 -24.97 -14.02
N ALA A 36 -11.05 -26.03 -13.85
CA ALA A 36 -10.06 -26.43 -14.85
C ALA A 36 -10.67 -27.32 -15.95
N ASP A 37 -11.85 -27.89 -15.71
CA ASP A 37 -12.57 -28.71 -16.69
C ASP A 37 -13.23 -27.80 -17.75
N PRO A 38 -12.82 -27.88 -19.03
CA PRO A 38 -13.41 -27.09 -20.12
C PRO A 38 -14.90 -27.38 -20.34
N GLU A 39 -15.38 -28.56 -19.96
CA GLU A 39 -16.78 -28.96 -20.09
C GLU A 39 -17.66 -28.38 -18.98
N ASN A 40 -17.04 -27.89 -17.90
CA ASN A 40 -17.69 -27.23 -16.77
C ASN A 40 -17.71 -25.69 -16.90
N ASP A 41 -17.67 -25.18 -18.14
CA ASP A 41 -17.88 -23.76 -18.43
C ASP A 41 -19.37 -23.52 -18.72
N PRO A 42 -20.04 -22.53 -18.07
CA PRO A 42 -21.42 -22.15 -18.39
C PRO A 42 -21.66 -21.80 -19.88
N GLN A 43 -20.58 -21.51 -20.61
CA GLN A 43 -20.58 -21.13 -22.02
C GLN A 43 -20.43 -22.35 -22.96
N TYR A 44 -20.16 -23.54 -22.43
CA TYR A 44 -20.09 -24.79 -23.17
C TYR A 44 -21.52 -25.32 -23.47
N PRO A 45 -21.81 -25.86 -24.68
CA PRO A 45 -20.94 -26.05 -25.86
C PRO A 45 -21.02 -24.90 -26.88
N MET A 46 -21.77 -23.82 -26.58
CA MET A 46 -22.08 -22.76 -27.55
C MET A 46 -20.87 -21.89 -27.92
N LYS A 47 -19.91 -21.72 -27.01
CA LYS A 47 -18.69 -20.95 -27.25
C LYS A 47 -17.65 -21.81 -27.97
N HIS A 48 -17.24 -21.38 -29.17
CA HIS A 48 -16.07 -21.94 -29.85
C HIS A 48 -14.78 -21.44 -29.18
N THR A 49 -14.29 -22.21 -28.20
CA THR A 49 -13.00 -21.98 -27.55
C THR A 49 -11.86 -22.37 -28.49
N ASN A 50 -10.84 -21.51 -28.63
CA ASN A 50 -9.62 -21.75 -29.40
C ASN A 50 -8.49 -22.38 -28.55
N GLY A 51 -8.81 -22.94 -27.39
CA GLY A 51 -7.86 -23.46 -26.39
C GLY A 51 -7.09 -22.38 -25.60
N ALA A 52 -7.02 -21.15 -26.12
CA ALA A 52 -6.23 -20.08 -25.52
C ALA A 52 -6.74 -19.66 -24.13
N ASP A 53 -8.03 -19.80 -23.85
CA ASP A 53 -8.61 -19.41 -22.55
C ASP A 53 -8.06 -20.24 -21.38
N HIS A 54 -7.76 -21.53 -21.59
CA HIS A 54 -7.17 -22.40 -20.57
C HIS A 54 -5.64 -22.31 -20.54
N ASP A 55 -4.99 -22.09 -21.70
CA ASP A 55 -3.53 -21.89 -21.79
C ASP A 55 -3.06 -20.52 -21.26
N ARG A 56 -3.96 -19.58 -21.00
CA ARG A 56 -3.67 -18.27 -20.35
C ARG A 56 -2.94 -18.39 -19.02
N PHE A 57 -2.99 -19.53 -18.35
CA PHE A 57 -2.28 -19.74 -17.08
C PHE A 57 -0.85 -20.27 -17.27
N ASN A 58 -0.55 -20.87 -18.42
CA ASN A 58 0.72 -21.53 -18.74
C ASN A 58 1.59 -20.74 -19.74
N TYR A 59 1.56 -19.41 -19.66
CA TYR A 59 2.49 -18.58 -20.44
C TYR A 59 3.86 -18.44 -19.76
N GLU A 60 4.88 -18.18 -20.57
CA GLU A 60 6.19 -17.80 -20.08
C GLU A 60 6.12 -16.39 -19.48
N LYS A 61 6.38 -16.28 -18.17
CA LYS A 61 6.37 -14.98 -17.49
C LYS A 61 7.56 -14.14 -17.95
N ALA A 62 7.33 -12.84 -18.16
CA ALA A 62 8.39 -11.88 -18.43
C ALA A 62 9.48 -11.89 -17.34
N PRO A 63 10.73 -11.49 -17.66
CA PRO A 63 11.80 -11.33 -16.66
C PRO A 63 11.38 -10.35 -15.55
N GLN A 64 11.90 -10.57 -14.34
CA GLN A 64 11.59 -9.73 -13.19
C GLN A 64 12.32 -8.38 -13.33
N GLN A 65 11.60 -7.27 -13.15
CA GLN A 65 12.21 -5.94 -13.07
C GLN A 65 13.19 -5.88 -11.88
N PRO A 66 14.37 -5.25 -12.02
CA PRO A 66 15.32 -5.12 -10.92
C PRO A 66 14.70 -4.36 -9.74
N ILE A 67 14.95 -4.86 -8.53
CA ILE A 67 14.48 -4.27 -7.28
C ILE A 67 15.64 -3.44 -6.71
N ASP A 68 15.61 -2.14 -6.98
CA ASP A 68 16.59 -1.14 -6.54
C ASP A 68 16.15 -0.36 -5.29
N MET A 69 14.88 -0.48 -4.91
CA MET A 69 14.28 0.19 -3.76
C MET A 69 13.44 -0.77 -2.91
N GLU A 70 13.07 -0.32 -1.71
CA GLU A 70 12.15 -1.06 -0.85
C GLU A 70 10.75 -1.09 -1.46
N VAL A 71 10.28 -2.29 -1.83
CA VAL A 71 8.93 -2.52 -2.37
C VAL A 71 8.10 -3.29 -1.37
N LEU A 72 7.07 -2.64 -0.83
CA LEU A 72 6.11 -3.29 0.06
C LEU A 72 5.03 -3.98 -0.78
N HIS A 73 4.83 -5.28 -0.54
CA HIS A 73 3.87 -6.09 -1.28
C HIS A 73 2.96 -6.88 -0.35
N SER A 74 1.87 -7.40 -0.92
CA SER A 74 0.91 -8.25 -0.23
C SER A 74 1.57 -9.43 0.48
N ILE A 75 1.21 -9.70 1.73
CA ILE A 75 1.65 -10.93 2.43
C ILE A 75 1.03 -12.20 1.85
N GLU A 76 -0.09 -12.04 1.13
CA GLU A 76 -0.84 -13.14 0.52
C GLU A 76 -0.18 -13.61 -0.78
N ARG A 77 0.64 -12.74 -1.38
CA ARG A 77 1.43 -13.06 -2.56
C ARG A 77 2.89 -13.24 -2.15
N PRO A 78 3.47 -14.43 -2.36
CA PRO A 78 4.81 -14.74 -1.85
C PRO A 78 5.95 -14.02 -2.59
N GLY A 79 5.65 -13.21 -3.60
CA GLY A 79 6.63 -12.46 -4.38
C GLY A 79 6.09 -11.13 -4.89
N VAL A 80 7.01 -10.27 -5.29
CA VAL A 80 6.72 -8.96 -5.89
C VAL A 80 6.19 -9.17 -7.32
N THR A 81 5.35 -8.25 -7.79
CA THR A 81 4.90 -8.25 -9.18
C THR A 81 6.08 -8.06 -10.14
N ARG A 82 5.96 -8.58 -11.37
CA ARG A 82 7.05 -8.53 -12.37
C ARG A 82 7.45 -7.11 -12.74
N VAL A 83 6.45 -6.23 -12.81
CA VAL A 83 6.61 -4.79 -12.98
C VAL A 83 6.01 -4.14 -11.74
N PHE A 84 6.73 -3.18 -11.19
CA PHE A 84 6.27 -2.35 -10.08
C PHE A 84 6.82 -0.95 -10.25
N GLY A 85 6.09 0.03 -9.72
CA GLY A 85 6.52 1.41 -9.70
C GLY A 85 5.99 2.07 -8.44
N THR A 86 6.86 2.81 -7.76
CA THR A 86 6.44 3.78 -6.75
C THR A 86 7.19 5.08 -6.97
N SER A 87 6.45 6.18 -7.04
CA SER A 87 7.05 7.52 -7.12
C SER A 87 7.56 8.00 -5.76
N THR A 88 7.12 7.35 -4.69
CA THR A 88 7.44 7.71 -3.30
C THR A 88 7.83 6.45 -2.53
N PRO A 89 9.11 6.03 -2.60
CA PRO A 89 9.57 4.89 -1.83
C PRO A 89 9.37 5.12 -0.32
N PRO A 90 9.06 4.06 0.47
CA PRO A 90 8.82 4.21 1.90
C PRO A 90 10.03 4.82 2.62
N ALA A 91 9.90 6.05 3.10
CA ALA A 91 10.97 6.76 3.79
C ALA A 91 10.50 7.32 5.14
N GLY A 92 11.44 7.57 6.05
CA GLY A 92 11.17 8.23 7.33
C GLY A 92 10.14 7.49 8.21
N LEU A 93 9.37 8.27 8.96
CA LEU A 93 8.38 7.72 9.89
C LEU A 93 7.10 7.27 9.16
N SER A 94 6.74 7.89 8.02
CA SER A 94 5.60 7.42 7.20
C SER A 94 5.90 6.03 6.63
N GLY A 95 7.12 5.81 6.14
CA GLY A 95 7.61 4.51 5.68
C GLY A 95 7.61 3.45 6.79
N ALA A 96 7.95 3.80 8.03
CA ALA A 96 7.85 2.88 9.17
C ALA A 96 6.40 2.44 9.44
N VAL A 97 5.44 3.37 9.33
CA VAL A 97 4.01 3.06 9.48
C VAL A 97 3.51 2.20 8.31
N ARG A 98 3.95 2.47 7.07
CA ARG A 98 3.65 1.60 5.91
C ARG A 98 4.20 0.19 6.13
N ARG A 99 5.46 0.03 6.54
CA ARG A 99 6.04 -1.28 6.89
C ARG A 99 5.22 -2.04 7.94
N TYR A 100 4.63 -1.33 8.90
CA TYR A 100 3.73 -1.94 9.88
C TYR A 100 2.40 -2.38 9.25
N ALA A 101 1.80 -1.57 8.38
CA ALA A 101 0.57 -1.90 7.67
C ALA A 101 0.69 -3.20 6.85
N TYR A 102 1.82 -3.38 6.14
CA TYR A 102 2.09 -4.56 5.31
C TYR A 102 2.39 -5.84 6.10
N LYS A 103 2.33 -5.81 7.44
CA LYS A 103 2.33 -7.04 8.26
C LYS A 103 0.95 -7.68 8.38
N TYR A 104 -0.09 -6.93 8.04
CA TYR A 104 -1.49 -7.38 8.11
C TYR A 104 -2.01 -7.76 6.72
N SER A 105 -2.99 -8.67 6.68
CA SER A 105 -3.69 -9.04 5.45
C SER A 105 -4.49 -7.86 4.90
N GLU A 106 -4.57 -7.75 3.58
CA GLU A 106 -5.33 -6.72 2.86
C GLU A 106 -6.83 -6.82 3.13
N ALA A 107 -7.33 -7.96 3.60
CA ALA A 107 -8.72 -8.12 4.02
C ALA A 107 -9.03 -7.41 5.36
N THR A 108 -8.00 -6.98 6.10
CA THR A 108 -8.19 -6.40 7.43
C THR A 108 -8.25 -4.88 7.38
N ALA A 109 -9.20 -4.28 8.10
CA ALA A 109 -9.31 -2.83 8.24
C ALA A 109 -8.02 -2.20 8.80
N THR A 110 -7.26 -2.91 9.64
CA THR A 110 -6.00 -2.42 10.20
C THR A 110 -4.98 -2.09 9.13
N HIS A 111 -4.89 -2.87 8.04
CA HIS A 111 -4.00 -2.59 6.93
C HIS A 111 -4.30 -1.22 6.32
N TRP A 112 -5.55 -1.04 5.88
CA TRP A 112 -6.00 0.19 5.21
C TRP A 112 -6.00 1.42 6.12
N MET A 113 -6.48 1.29 7.36
CA MET A 113 -6.49 2.40 8.31
C MET A 113 -5.08 2.86 8.68
N THR A 114 -4.13 1.92 8.76
CA THR A 114 -2.72 2.25 8.99
C THR A 114 -2.09 2.93 7.78
N LEU A 115 -2.41 2.50 6.55
CA LEU A 115 -1.93 3.18 5.34
C LEU A 115 -2.44 4.62 5.25
N LEU A 116 -3.73 4.84 5.52
CA LEU A 116 -4.31 6.19 5.59
C LEU A 116 -3.60 7.06 6.62
N LEU A 117 -3.28 6.50 7.79
CA LEU A 117 -2.50 7.20 8.80
C LEU A 117 -1.09 7.54 8.31
N ALA A 118 -0.43 6.61 7.61
CA ALA A 118 0.89 6.85 7.03
C ALA A 118 0.87 8.04 6.07
N ASP A 119 -0.14 8.16 5.20
CA ASP A 119 -0.28 9.26 4.26
C ASP A 119 -0.46 10.61 4.98
N ARG A 120 -1.22 10.64 6.08
CA ARG A 120 -1.35 11.86 6.90
C ARG A 120 -0.03 12.27 7.56
N ILE A 121 0.72 11.28 8.03
CA ILE A 121 2.03 11.47 8.64
C ILE A 121 3.07 11.96 7.62
N ASP A 122 3.00 11.48 6.39
CA ASP A 122 3.89 11.86 5.28
C ASP A 122 3.78 13.35 4.97
N VAL A 123 2.56 13.84 4.78
CA VAL A 123 2.28 15.26 4.50
C VAL A 123 2.80 16.17 5.62
N ILE A 124 2.74 15.73 6.88
CA ILE A 124 3.27 16.49 8.00
C ILE A 124 4.80 16.48 7.99
N GLN A 125 5.42 15.34 7.70
CA GLN A 125 6.88 15.23 7.60
C GLN A 125 7.44 16.10 6.48
N GLU A 126 6.84 16.06 5.30
CA GLU A 126 7.25 16.87 4.15
C GLU A 126 7.15 18.35 4.47
N LYS A 127 6.04 18.81 5.08
CA LYS A 127 5.91 20.22 5.50
C LYS A 127 6.97 20.66 6.51
N ILE A 128 7.31 19.79 7.46
CA ILE A 128 8.40 20.07 8.41
C ILE A 128 9.74 20.10 7.67
N ASN A 129 9.93 19.21 6.70
CA ASN A 129 11.15 19.13 5.90
C ASN A 129 11.33 20.37 5.02
N ASP A 130 10.28 20.82 4.34
CA ASP A 130 10.27 22.05 3.53
C ASP A 130 10.62 23.26 4.39
N LEU A 131 10.01 23.36 5.57
CA LEU A 131 10.29 24.43 6.53
C LEU A 131 11.76 24.40 6.99
N ARG A 132 12.34 23.21 7.20
CA ARG A 132 13.77 23.05 7.55
C ARG A 132 14.71 23.45 6.41
N HIS A 133 14.31 23.21 5.16
CA HIS A 133 15.08 23.60 3.98
C HIS A 133 14.83 25.06 3.57
N GLY A 134 14.05 25.83 4.35
CA GLY A 134 13.78 27.24 4.11
C GLY A 134 12.77 27.51 2.99
N ILE A 135 12.10 26.47 2.50
CA ILE A 135 11.03 26.59 1.51
C ILE A 135 9.75 26.91 2.27
N LEU A 136 9.37 28.19 2.27
CA LEU A 136 8.07 28.60 2.78
C LEU A 136 7.06 28.47 1.64
N PRO A 137 6.15 27.48 1.67
CA PRO A 137 5.06 27.43 0.69
C PRO A 137 4.24 28.71 0.81
N ASN A 138 3.62 29.17 -0.29
CA ASN A 138 2.75 30.34 -0.26
C ASN A 138 1.27 29.90 -0.17
N PRO A 139 0.75 29.61 1.05
CA PRO A 139 -0.59 29.06 1.22
C PRO A 139 -1.69 30.03 0.81
N TRP A 140 -1.39 31.33 0.68
CA TRP A 140 -2.36 32.34 0.29
C TRP A 140 -2.83 32.18 -1.15
N ILE A 141 -1.94 31.73 -2.04
CA ILE A 141 -2.21 31.54 -3.46
C ILE A 141 -2.47 30.06 -3.76
N GLU A 142 -1.60 29.16 -3.29
CA GLU A 142 -1.66 27.73 -3.62
C GLU A 142 -2.84 27.01 -2.96
N ARG A 143 -3.24 27.44 -1.77
CA ARG A 143 -4.30 26.79 -0.96
C ARG A 143 -5.66 27.48 -1.09
N GLY A 144 -5.74 28.61 -1.80
CA GLY A 144 -6.97 29.36 -1.98
C GLY A 144 -7.48 30.09 -0.73
N TRP A 145 -6.65 30.30 0.29
CA TRP A 145 -7.06 31.00 1.53
C TRP A 145 -7.57 32.42 1.28
N ARG A 146 -7.12 33.08 0.20
CA ARG A 146 -7.67 34.36 -0.22
C ARG A 146 -9.16 34.28 -0.60
N ALA A 147 -9.57 33.19 -1.24
CA ALA A 147 -10.97 32.94 -1.58
C ALA A 147 -11.77 32.54 -0.34
N GLU A 148 -11.21 31.68 0.52
CA GLU A 148 -11.88 31.26 1.76
C GLU A 148 -12.08 32.46 2.72
N TRP A 149 -11.10 33.36 2.81
CA TRP A 149 -11.23 34.62 3.53
C TRP A 149 -12.19 35.60 2.86
N LYS A 150 -12.40 35.55 1.54
CA LYS A 150 -13.35 36.47 0.88
C LYS A 150 -14.79 35.98 1.05
N HIS A 151 -15.02 34.68 0.94
CA HIS A 151 -16.35 34.10 0.85
C HIS A 151 -16.85 33.45 2.16
N ASN A 152 -15.96 33.01 3.06
CA ASN A 152 -16.35 32.28 4.26
C ASN A 152 -15.43 32.55 5.48
N ARG A 153 -15.34 33.83 5.88
CA ARG A 153 -14.47 34.28 6.99
C ARG A 153 -14.78 33.59 8.31
N THR A 154 -16.06 33.42 8.64
CA THR A 154 -16.49 32.87 9.93
C THR A 154 -16.11 31.40 10.07
N ALA A 155 -16.31 30.60 9.02
CA ALA A 155 -15.88 29.21 9.02
C ALA A 155 -14.34 29.10 9.03
N PHE A 156 -13.65 29.96 8.28
CA PHE A 156 -12.19 29.99 8.25
C PHE A 156 -11.58 30.29 9.62
N VAL A 157 -12.03 31.37 10.29
CA VAL A 157 -11.53 31.77 11.62
C VAL A 157 -11.84 30.70 12.65
N THR A 158 -13.05 30.15 12.65
CA THR A 158 -13.44 29.07 13.57
C THR A 158 -12.54 27.85 13.39
N ARG A 159 -12.26 27.43 12.15
CA ARG A 159 -11.35 26.31 11.84
C ARG A 159 -9.93 26.58 12.30
N MET A 160 -9.41 27.79 12.08
CA MET A 160 -8.06 28.16 12.51
C MET A 160 -7.95 28.16 14.04
N ALA A 161 -8.94 28.72 14.73
CA ALA A 161 -8.98 28.76 16.18
C ALA A 161 -9.07 27.35 16.81
N THR A 162 -9.94 26.48 16.29
CA THR A 162 -10.07 25.10 16.79
C THR A 162 -8.79 24.31 16.55
N THR A 163 -8.17 24.45 15.38
CA THR A 163 -6.89 23.79 15.05
C THR A 163 -5.77 24.24 15.99
N ALA A 164 -5.64 25.56 16.21
CA ALA A 164 -4.65 26.12 17.13
C ALA A 164 -4.84 25.64 18.57
N LEU A 165 -6.10 25.55 19.03
CA LEU A 165 -6.43 25.07 20.36
C LEU A 165 -6.06 23.59 20.54
N LEU A 166 -6.38 22.74 19.57
CA LEU A 166 -6.03 21.31 19.60
C LEU A 166 -4.51 21.10 19.62
N ILE A 167 -3.76 21.84 18.79
CA ILE A 167 -2.30 21.78 18.78
C ILE A 167 -1.73 22.21 20.14
N THR A 168 -2.23 23.32 20.69
CA THR A 168 -1.76 23.86 21.97
C THR A 168 -2.05 22.90 23.12
N ALA A 169 -3.25 22.32 23.17
CA ALA A 169 -3.62 21.31 24.15
C ALA A 169 -2.73 20.06 24.04
N GLY A 170 -2.46 19.58 22.81
CA GLY A 170 -1.55 18.47 22.57
C GLY A 170 -0.14 18.73 23.08
N ILE A 171 0.43 19.92 22.81
CA ILE A 171 1.76 20.32 23.29
C ILE A 171 1.80 20.37 24.82
N LEU A 172 0.78 20.95 25.47
CA LEU A 172 0.70 21.05 26.93
C LEU A 172 0.62 19.66 27.58
N LEU A 173 -0.14 18.72 27.01
CA LEU A 173 -0.22 17.35 27.49
C LEU A 173 1.11 16.61 27.36
N LEU A 174 1.81 16.77 26.24
CA LEU A 174 3.14 16.19 26.04
C LEU A 174 4.17 16.77 27.03
N LYS A 175 4.16 18.10 27.26
CA LYS A 175 5.02 18.75 28.26
C LYS A 175 4.70 18.33 29.69
N ARG A 176 3.44 18.08 30.02
CA ARG A 176 3.03 17.60 31.34
C ARG A 176 3.53 16.18 31.60
N LYS A 177 3.46 15.30 30.60
CA LYS A 177 3.93 13.91 30.72
C LYS A 177 5.45 13.81 30.93
N GLY A 178 6.23 14.71 30.32
CA GLY A 178 7.69 14.78 30.52
C GLY A 178 8.16 15.37 31.85
N ARG A 179 7.24 15.83 32.71
CA ARG A 179 7.55 16.38 34.06
C ARG A 179 7.24 15.41 35.21
N VAL A 180 6.64 14.26 34.92
CA VAL A 180 6.17 13.27 35.91
C VAL A 180 6.96 11.95 35.82
N GLY A 181 8.01 11.89 35.00
CA GLY A 181 9.02 10.83 34.99
C GLY A 181 10.37 11.41 35.37
#